data_AF-A0A932XLN1-F1
#
_entry.id   AF-A0A932XLN1-F1
#
_cell.length_a   1.000
_cell.length_b   1.000
_cell.length_c   1.000
_cell.angle_alpha   90.00
_cell.angle_beta   90.00
_cell.angle_gamma   90.00
#
_symmetry.space_group_name_H-M   'P 1'
#
loop_
_entity.id
_entity.type
_entity.pdbx_description
1 polymer ?
#
loop_
_entity_poly.entity_id
_entity_poly.type
_entity_poly.pdbx_seq_one_letter_code
_entity_poly.pdbx_strand_id
1 'polypeptide(L)'
;MADDSKVISLQRHLDKREGGVARKGLAGADPSPEKLPGQLIWLHCPVCNTYEFTELPIPGGRRHRVCGAVVEEVAVDIDVRAEFTIAELNLMRLKELRQMIGEHIARVEEYKVRLGTIAGQTPRPYNINQDTPTALPIAEMDRLGLFISQALHNPQARFAPQGAVPPRGATDPDPDEGGPTPA
;
A
#
# COMPACT_ATOMS: atom_id res chain seq x y z
N MET A 1 2.25 29.64 -24.00
CA MET A 1 3.00 28.37 -23.87
C MET A 1 3.10 28.07 -22.39
N ALA A 2 2.22 27.21 -21.87
CA ALA A 2 2.19 26.80 -20.48
C ALA A 2 2.50 25.30 -20.42
N ASP A 3 3.37 24.94 -19.49
CA ASP A 3 4.02 23.64 -19.32
C ASP A 3 3.03 22.59 -18.77
N ASP A 4 2.52 21.74 -19.66
CA ASP A 4 1.51 20.68 -19.41
C ASP A 4 2.07 19.43 -18.67
N SER A 5 3.19 19.55 -17.96
CA SER A 5 3.95 18.39 -17.47
C SER A 5 3.58 17.88 -16.07
N LYS A 6 2.54 18.39 -15.40
CA LYS A 6 2.29 18.12 -13.96
C LYS A 6 1.02 17.32 -13.62
N VAL A 7 0.67 16.32 -14.42
CA VAL A 7 -0.21 15.23 -13.94
C VAL A 7 0.63 13.96 -13.80
N ILE A 8 1.23 13.80 -12.62
CA ILE A 8 1.94 12.59 -12.25
C ILE A 8 0.89 11.55 -11.86
N SER A 9 0.54 10.69 -12.80
CA SER A 9 -0.25 9.48 -12.54
C SER A 9 0.53 8.58 -11.56
N LEU A 10 -0.17 8.04 -10.54
CA LEU A 10 0.35 7.07 -9.57
C LEU A 10 1.04 5.89 -10.28
N GLN A 11 0.47 5.48 -11.41
CA GLN A 11 0.99 4.42 -12.28
C GLN A 11 2.37 4.78 -12.84
N ARG A 12 2.57 6.03 -13.29
CA ARG A 12 3.87 6.52 -13.79
C ARG A 12 4.94 6.59 -12.70
N HIS A 13 4.58 6.71 -11.42
CA HIS A 13 5.55 6.68 -10.31
C HIS A 13 5.89 5.26 -9.85
N LEU A 14 4.93 4.34 -9.95
CA LEU A 14 5.16 2.92 -9.69
C LEU A 14 5.98 2.27 -10.82
N ASP A 15 5.60 2.48 -12.09
CA ASP A 15 6.28 1.91 -13.26
C ASP A 15 7.70 2.48 -13.43
N LYS A 16 7.93 3.77 -13.09
CA LYS A 16 9.27 4.40 -13.12
C LYS A 16 10.19 3.89 -12.01
N ARG A 17 9.64 3.34 -10.91
CA ARG A 17 10.41 2.68 -9.84
C ARG A 17 10.78 1.24 -10.21
N GLU A 18 9.96 0.52 -10.97
CA GLU A 18 10.28 -0.84 -11.43
C GLU A 18 11.35 -0.85 -12.54
N GLY A 19 11.40 0.16 -13.41
CA GLY A 19 12.40 0.27 -14.49
C GLY A 19 13.69 1.04 -14.15
N GLY A 20 13.88 1.50 -12.91
CA GLY A 20 14.83 2.57 -12.62
C GLY A 20 15.46 2.56 -11.23
N VAL A 21 15.86 1.41 -10.71
CA VAL A 21 16.82 1.35 -9.59
C VAL A 21 18.12 0.75 -10.10
N ALA A 22 18.85 1.56 -10.87
CA ALA A 22 20.31 1.42 -10.91
C ALA A 22 20.81 1.71 -9.49
N ARG A 23 21.13 0.63 -8.76
CA ARG A 23 21.74 0.66 -7.43
C ARG A 23 23.08 1.40 -7.52
N LYS A 24 23.06 2.71 -7.29
CA LYS A 24 24.29 3.49 -7.11
C LYS A 24 24.77 3.18 -5.69
N GLY A 25 25.84 2.38 -5.63
CA GLY A 25 26.34 1.77 -4.41
C GLY A 25 26.61 2.76 -3.29
N LEU A 26 26.14 2.42 -2.09
CA LEU A 26 26.79 2.85 -0.87
C LEU A 26 28.13 2.11 -0.79
N ALA A 27 29.15 2.72 -1.37
CA ALA A 27 30.53 2.37 -1.08
C ALA A 27 30.86 2.91 0.33
N GLY A 28 31.23 2.01 1.24
CA GLY A 28 31.97 2.36 2.44
C GLY A 28 31.34 1.99 3.78
N ALA A 29 31.21 0.69 4.05
CA ALA A 29 31.67 0.06 5.30
C ALA A 29 31.34 -1.43 5.23
N ASP A 30 32.36 -2.27 5.10
CA ASP A 30 32.23 -3.70 5.37
C ASP A 30 33.20 -4.05 6.51
N PRO A 31 32.67 -4.43 7.67
CA PRO A 31 33.36 -5.33 8.57
C PRO A 31 32.49 -6.58 8.82
N SER A 32 32.77 -7.62 8.05
CA SER A 32 32.50 -9.05 8.26
C SER A 32 31.02 -9.48 8.42
N PRO A 33 30.57 -10.52 7.68
CA PRO A 33 29.22 -11.10 7.71
C PRO A 33 28.98 -11.97 8.96
N GLU A 34 29.63 -11.68 10.08
CA GLU A 34 29.52 -12.50 11.28
C GLU A 34 28.21 -12.16 12.01
N LYS A 35 27.37 -13.19 12.18
CA LYS A 35 26.11 -13.11 12.93
C LYS A 35 26.42 -12.61 14.33
N LEU A 36 25.63 -11.67 14.83
CA LEU A 36 25.68 -11.27 16.23
C LEU A 36 24.63 -12.08 16.99
N PRO A 37 24.99 -13.19 17.65
CA PRO A 37 24.00 -14.04 18.29
C PRO A 37 23.34 -13.32 19.47
N GLY A 38 22.04 -13.52 19.62
CA GLY A 38 21.26 -13.13 20.78
C GLY A 38 20.02 -14.01 20.90
N GLN A 39 19.23 -13.79 21.96
CA GLN A 39 17.99 -14.52 22.19
C GLN A 39 16.85 -13.56 22.48
N LEU A 40 15.68 -13.88 21.92
CA LEU A 40 14.40 -13.34 22.35
C LEU A 40 13.59 -14.44 23.01
N ILE A 41 12.94 -14.11 24.11
CA ILE A 41 12.07 -15.02 24.85
C ILE A 41 10.63 -14.69 24.49
N TRP A 42 9.99 -15.56 23.73
CA TRP A 42 8.56 -15.49 23.46
C TRP A 42 7.77 -15.96 24.67
N LEU A 43 6.72 -15.23 24.99
CA LEU A 43 5.84 -15.42 26.12
C LEU A 43 4.45 -15.75 25.58
N HIS A 44 3.92 -16.93 25.92
CA HIS A 44 2.58 -17.34 25.56
C HIS A 44 1.73 -17.56 26.82
N CYS A 45 0.53 -16.97 26.84
CA CYS A 45 -0.45 -17.25 27.88
C CYS A 45 -1.53 -18.21 27.36
N PRO A 46 -1.59 -19.47 27.82
CA PRO A 46 -2.52 -20.47 27.28
C PRO A 46 -4.00 -20.18 27.57
N VAL A 47 -4.30 -19.38 28.60
CA VAL A 47 -5.67 -19.00 28.96
C VAL A 47 -6.22 -17.85 28.10
N CYS A 48 -5.38 -16.85 27.83
CA CYS A 48 -5.77 -15.64 27.08
C CYS A 48 -5.42 -15.73 25.59
N ASN A 49 -4.61 -16.72 25.20
CA ASN A 49 -4.07 -16.89 23.85
C ASN A 49 -3.36 -15.62 23.34
N THR A 50 -2.56 -15.00 24.21
CA THR A 50 -1.77 -13.81 23.92
C THR A 50 -0.29 -14.17 23.78
N TYR A 51 0.41 -13.43 22.92
CA TYR A 51 1.83 -13.60 22.63
C TYR A 51 2.57 -12.28 22.83
N GLU A 52 3.66 -12.33 23.58
CA GLU A 52 4.57 -11.21 23.82
C GLU A 52 6.01 -11.70 23.69
N PHE A 53 6.99 -10.81 23.69
CA PHE A 53 8.40 -11.19 23.74
C PHE A 53 9.19 -10.30 24.70
N THR A 54 10.30 -10.81 25.19
CA THR A 54 11.22 -10.11 26.10
C THR A 54 12.66 -10.58 25.88
N GLU A 55 13.63 -9.75 26.25
CA GLU A 55 15.06 -10.04 26.17
C GLU A 55 15.55 -10.85 27.38
N LEU A 56 14.79 -10.85 28.47
CA LEU A 56 15.21 -11.41 29.76
C LEU A 56 14.44 -12.67 30.10
N PRO A 57 15.09 -13.85 30.22
CA PRO A 57 14.46 -15.01 30.83
C PRO A 57 14.30 -14.78 32.34
N ILE A 58 13.16 -15.18 32.92
CA ILE A 58 12.94 -15.11 34.37
C ILE A 58 12.95 -16.53 34.94
N PRO A 59 13.96 -16.89 35.75
CA PRO A 59 13.99 -18.16 36.46
C PRO A 59 12.78 -18.24 37.42
N GLY A 60 11.97 -19.29 37.31
CA GLY A 60 10.75 -19.47 38.11
C GLY A 60 9.45 -19.09 37.39
N GLY A 61 9.53 -18.59 36.15
CA GLY A 61 8.40 -18.33 35.27
C GLY A 61 7.66 -17.03 35.57
N ARG A 62 7.00 -16.49 34.55
CA ARG A 62 6.11 -15.34 34.67
C ARG A 62 4.67 -15.75 34.94
N ARG A 63 3.91 -14.86 35.57
CA ARG A 63 2.45 -14.95 35.65
C ARG A 63 1.83 -13.86 34.82
N HIS A 64 0.84 -14.22 34.00
CA HIS A 64 0.11 -13.25 33.21
C HIS A 64 -0.70 -12.34 34.14
N ARG A 65 -0.53 -11.02 34.01
CA ARG A 65 -1.10 -10.05 34.95
C ARG A 65 -2.63 -10.10 35.01
N VAL A 66 -3.29 -10.42 33.89
CA VAL A 66 -4.74 -10.40 33.79
C VAL A 66 -5.37 -11.67 34.37
N CYS A 67 -4.90 -12.86 33.95
CA CYS A 67 -5.53 -14.13 34.34
C CYS A 67 -4.77 -14.89 35.44
N GLY A 68 -3.58 -14.45 35.85
CA GLY A 68 -2.75 -15.08 36.89
C GLY A 68 -2.11 -16.42 36.49
N ALA A 69 -2.39 -16.91 35.27
CA ALA A 69 -1.84 -18.16 34.74
C ALA A 69 -0.32 -18.06 34.57
N VAL A 70 0.37 -19.21 34.66
CA VAL A 70 1.79 -19.30 34.36
C VAL A 70 1.99 -19.12 32.86
N VAL A 71 2.94 -18.26 32.49
CA VAL A 71 3.30 -17.95 31.11
C VAL A 71 4.31 -18.99 30.63
N GLU A 72 4.08 -19.50 29.42
CA GLU A 72 5.01 -20.37 28.72
C GLU A 72 6.09 -19.51 28.06
N GLU A 73 7.36 -19.84 28.31
CA GLU A 73 8.52 -19.09 27.79
C GLU A 73 9.30 -19.94 26.79
N VAL A 74 9.53 -19.41 25.58
CA VAL A 74 10.30 -20.07 24.52
C VAL A 74 11.42 -19.15 24.06
N ALA A 75 12.67 -19.57 24.26
CA ALA A 75 13.84 -18.86 23.74
C ALA A 75 13.98 -19.12 22.24
N VAL A 76 14.20 -18.05 21.48
CA VAL A 76 14.44 -18.07 20.04
C VAL A 76 15.78 -17.38 19.79
N ASP A 77 16.72 -18.14 19.23
CA ASP A 77 18.00 -17.60 18.80
C ASP A 77 17.81 -16.69 17.58
N ILE A 78 18.41 -15.51 17.64
CA ILE A 78 18.34 -14.51 16.58
C ILE A 78 19.75 -14.02 16.21
N ASP A 79 19.89 -13.53 14.98
CA ASP A 79 20.98 -12.64 14.62
C ASP A 79 20.53 -11.21 14.94
N VAL A 80 21.02 -10.67 16.05
CA VAL A 80 20.67 -9.34 16.55
C VAL A 80 20.96 -8.26 15.50
N ARG A 81 22.04 -8.43 14.72
CA ARG A 81 22.39 -7.47 13.66
C ARG A 81 21.37 -7.50 12.52
N ALA A 82 20.91 -8.69 12.14
CA ALA A 82 19.89 -8.85 11.12
C ALA A 82 18.54 -8.26 11.58
N GLU A 83 18.07 -8.61 12.78
CA GLU A 83 16.81 -8.10 13.33
C GLU A 83 16.82 -6.56 13.48
N PHE A 84 17.93 -6.00 13.96
CA PHE A 84 18.10 -4.55 14.04
C PHE A 84 18.05 -3.88 12.66
N THR A 85 18.70 -4.48 11.66
CA THR A 85 18.69 -3.97 10.27
C THR A 85 17.29 -4.03 9.67
N ILE A 86 16.54 -5.11 9.91
CA ILE A 86 15.14 -5.23 9.50
C ILE A 86 14.29 -4.15 10.17
N ALA A 87 14.49 -3.89 11.47
CA ALA A 87 13.78 -2.83 12.18
C ALA A 87 14.05 -1.44 11.58
N GLU A 88 15.30 -1.12 11.23
CA GLU A 88 15.67 0.13 10.55
C GLU A 88 15.02 0.24 9.15
N LEU A 89 15.06 -0.82 8.35
CA LEU A 89 14.39 -0.86 7.04
C LEU A 89 12.88 -0.63 7.17
N ASN A 90 12.24 -1.28 8.14
CA ASN A 90 10.83 -1.11 8.42
C ASN A 90 10.52 0.32 8.87
N LEU A 91 11.34 0.90 9.74
CA LEU A 91 11.17 2.28 10.19
C LEU A 91 11.28 3.29 9.04
N MET A 92 12.26 3.10 8.15
CA MET A 92 12.38 3.92 6.94
C MET A 92 11.12 3.80 6.07
N ARG A 93 10.65 2.57 5.84
CA ARG A 93 9.45 2.33 5.03
C ARG A 93 8.19 2.95 5.65
N LEU A 94 8.03 2.85 6.97
CA LEU A 94 6.92 3.45 7.70
C LEU A 94 6.94 4.98 7.61
N LYS A 95 8.12 5.60 7.65
CA LYS A 95 8.26 7.06 7.46
C LYS A 95 7.84 7.49 6.05
N GLU A 96 8.26 6.75 5.02
CA GLU A 96 7.81 6.99 3.64
C GLU A 96 6.29 6.86 3.50
N LEU A 97 5.71 5.80 4.07
CA LEU A 97 4.27 5.57 4.03
C LEU A 97 3.50 6.69 4.75
N ARG A 98 3.99 7.15 5.91
CA ARG A 98 3.41 8.29 6.62
C ARG A 98 3.41 9.56 5.76
N GLN A 99 4.50 9.84 5.06
CA GLN A 99 4.57 11.00 4.16
C GLN A 99 3.54 10.88 3.03
N MET A 100 3.49 9.74 2.36
CA MET A 100 2.53 9.48 1.28
C MET A 100 1.09 9.62 1.77
N ILE A 101 0.75 9.05 2.92
CA ILE A 101 -0.57 9.20 3.54
C ILE A 101 -0.88 10.68 3.80
N GLY A 102 0.09 11.44 4.33
CA GLY A 102 -0.06 12.89 4.55
C GLY A 102 -0.35 13.66 3.27
N GLU A 103 0.36 13.38 2.17
CA GLU A 103 0.11 13.98 0.86
C GLU A 103 -1.29 13.64 0.31
N HIS A 104 -1.74 12.41 0.51
CA HIS A 104 -3.08 11.98 0.11
C HIS A 104 -4.18 12.69 0.94
N ILE A 105 -3.99 12.82 2.26
CA ILE A 105 -4.91 13.57 3.13
C ILE A 105 -5.03 15.01 2.63
N ALA A 106 -3.90 15.69 2.42
CA ALA A 106 -3.88 17.08 1.95
C ALA A 106 -4.63 17.24 0.60
N ARG A 107 -4.44 16.29 -0.33
CA ARG A 107 -5.16 16.29 -1.62
C ARG A 107 -6.67 16.15 -1.45
N VAL A 108 -7.12 15.27 -0.56
CA VAL A 108 -8.56 15.07 -0.29
C VAL A 108 -9.17 16.28 0.42
N GLU A 109 -8.44 16.88 1.36
CA GLU A 109 -8.87 18.13 2.02
C GLU A 109 -8.98 19.28 1.02
N GLU A 110 -7.99 19.46 0.15
CA GLU A 110 -8.05 20.45 -0.92
C GLU A 110 -9.23 20.20 -1.86
N TYR A 111 -9.49 18.94 -2.22
CA TYR A 111 -10.63 18.58 -3.05
C TYR A 111 -11.96 18.97 -2.39
N LYS A 112 -12.12 18.72 -1.07
CA LYS A 112 -13.31 19.16 -0.33
C LYS A 112 -13.48 20.68 -0.33
N VAL A 113 -12.40 21.43 -0.17
CA VAL A 113 -12.42 22.90 -0.25
C VAL A 113 -12.92 23.34 -1.63
N ARG A 114 -12.37 22.77 -2.70
CA ARG A 114 -12.79 23.07 -4.08
C ARG A 114 -14.27 22.75 -4.33
N LEU A 115 -14.78 21.64 -3.80
CA LEU A 115 -16.21 21.31 -3.87
C LEU A 115 -17.06 22.37 -3.17
N GLY A 116 -16.62 22.90 -2.03
CA GLY A 116 -17.31 24.00 -1.34
C GLY A 116 -17.27 25.31 -2.12
N THR A 117 -16.15 25.62 -2.77
CA THR A 117 -16.07 26.79 -3.67
C THR A 117 -17.06 26.66 -4.83
N ILE A 118 -17.15 25.50 -5.48
CA ILE A 118 -18.10 25.24 -6.58
C ILE A 118 -19.54 25.39 -6.11
N ALA A 119 -19.86 24.89 -4.90
CA ALA A 119 -21.21 24.95 -4.33
C ALA A 119 -21.56 26.33 -3.75
N GLY A 120 -20.61 27.26 -3.62
CA GLY A 120 -20.78 28.55 -2.93
C GLY A 120 -20.95 28.43 -1.40
N GLN A 121 -20.83 27.23 -0.85
CA GLN A 121 -20.96 26.91 0.58
C GLN A 121 -20.30 25.57 0.89
N THR A 122 -19.99 25.30 2.16
CA THR A 122 -19.51 23.97 2.58
C THR A 122 -20.64 22.94 2.46
N PRO A 123 -20.54 21.92 1.57
CA PRO A 123 -21.60 20.94 1.40
C PRO A 123 -21.72 20.07 2.63
N ARG A 124 -22.96 19.77 3.06
CA ARG A 124 -23.21 18.77 4.09
C ARG A 124 -23.08 17.37 3.47
N PRO A 125 -22.25 16.47 4.02
CA PRO A 125 -22.15 15.11 3.50
C PRO A 125 -23.47 14.36 3.70
N TYR A 126 -23.72 13.37 2.84
CA TYR A 126 -24.79 12.38 3.06
C TYR A 126 -24.57 11.62 4.38
N ASN A 127 -25.63 10.99 4.88
CA ASN A 127 -25.52 10.13 6.07
C ASN A 127 -24.64 8.92 5.74
N ILE A 128 -23.51 8.76 6.43
CA ILE A 128 -22.53 7.71 6.16
C ILE A 128 -22.92 6.46 6.94
N ASN A 129 -23.26 5.41 6.19
CA ASN A 129 -23.58 4.06 6.66
C ASN A 129 -22.94 3.01 5.73
N GLN A 130 -23.17 1.73 6.01
CA GLN A 130 -22.59 0.63 5.25
C GLN A 130 -23.01 0.61 3.76
N ASP A 131 -24.21 1.12 3.45
CA ASP A 131 -24.76 1.14 2.08
C ASP A 131 -24.33 2.38 1.28
N THR A 132 -23.72 3.36 1.94
CA THR A 132 -23.36 4.64 1.33
C THR A 132 -22.44 4.48 0.11
N PRO A 133 -21.38 3.64 0.12
CA PRO A 133 -20.53 3.47 -1.06
C PRO A 133 -21.28 2.96 -2.30
N THR A 134 -22.27 2.08 -2.12
CA THR A 134 -23.07 1.50 -3.20
C THR A 134 -23.98 2.53 -3.86
N ALA A 135 -24.42 3.54 -3.10
CA ALA A 135 -25.31 4.59 -3.58
C ALA A 135 -24.58 5.78 -4.24
N LEU A 136 -23.25 5.85 -4.14
CA LEU A 136 -22.45 6.96 -4.65
C LEU A 136 -21.82 6.62 -6.02
N PRO A 137 -21.51 7.63 -6.86
CA PRO A 137 -20.86 7.43 -8.16
C PRO A 137 -19.36 7.12 -8.00
N ILE A 138 -19.06 6.00 -7.36
CA ILE A 138 -17.72 5.45 -7.18
C ILE A 138 -17.38 4.64 -8.43
N ALA A 139 -16.20 4.88 -9.01
CA ALA A 139 -15.72 4.14 -10.16
C ALA A 139 -14.96 2.88 -9.72
N GLU A 140 -14.05 3.03 -8.76
CA GLU A 140 -13.21 1.94 -8.25
C GLU A 140 -12.68 2.25 -6.84
N MET A 141 -12.07 1.24 -6.22
CA MET A 141 -11.22 1.40 -5.05
C MET A 141 -9.77 1.24 -5.47
N ASP A 142 -8.90 2.14 -5.01
CA ASP A 142 -7.47 1.98 -5.25
C ASP A 142 -6.87 0.84 -4.39
N ARG A 143 -5.58 0.57 -4.58
CA ARG A 143 -4.87 -0.48 -3.83
C ARG A 143 -4.77 -0.23 -2.32
N LEU A 144 -5.03 1.00 -1.86
CA LEU A 144 -5.07 1.36 -0.44
C LEU A 144 -6.50 1.27 0.12
N GLY A 145 -7.49 0.89 -0.69
CA GLY A 145 -8.89 0.84 -0.31
C GLY A 145 -9.55 2.21 -0.26
N LEU A 146 -9.00 3.22 -0.95
CA LEU A 146 -9.61 4.55 -1.06
C LEU A 146 -10.56 4.59 -2.26
N PHE A 147 -11.74 5.19 -2.07
CA PHE A 147 -12.72 5.34 -3.14
C PHE A 147 -12.31 6.42 -4.16
N ILE A 148 -12.32 6.04 -5.44
CA ILE A 148 -12.16 6.97 -6.56
C ILE A 148 -13.53 7.22 -7.17
N SER A 149 -13.98 8.48 -7.18
CA SER A 149 -15.24 8.86 -7.82
C SER A 149 -15.13 8.82 -9.34
N GLN A 150 -16.26 8.64 -10.04
CA GLN A 150 -16.31 8.74 -11.50
C GLN A 150 -15.78 10.08 -12.04
N ALA A 151 -15.91 11.16 -11.26
CA ALA A 151 -15.39 12.48 -11.62
C ALA A 151 -13.85 12.52 -11.66
N LEU A 152 -13.19 11.79 -10.77
CA LEU A 152 -11.72 11.74 -10.66
C LEU A 152 -11.10 10.56 -11.42
N HIS A 153 -11.91 9.56 -11.77
CA HIS A 153 -11.46 8.38 -12.50
C HIS A 153 -11.00 8.72 -13.93
N ASN A 154 -9.86 8.13 -14.32
CA ASN A 154 -9.22 8.25 -15.64
C ASN A 154 -9.29 9.66 -16.26
N PRO A 155 -8.65 10.68 -15.66
CA PRO A 155 -8.73 12.05 -16.15
C PRO A 155 -8.12 12.17 -17.56
N GLN A 156 -7.16 11.32 -17.94
CA GLN A 156 -6.52 11.36 -19.25
C GLN A 156 -7.52 11.07 -20.39
N ALA A 157 -8.46 10.16 -20.18
CA ALA A 157 -9.50 9.87 -21.18
C ALA A 157 -10.37 11.10 -21.50
N ARG A 158 -10.49 12.07 -20.58
CA ARG A 158 -11.26 13.30 -20.79
C ARG A 158 -10.58 14.30 -21.73
N PHE A 159 -9.27 14.15 -21.92
CA PHE A 159 -8.46 14.98 -22.81
C PHE A 159 -8.05 14.25 -24.09
N ALA A 160 -8.46 12.99 -24.26
CA ALA A 160 -8.28 12.28 -25.52
C ALA A 160 -9.13 12.94 -26.62
N PRO A 161 -8.62 13.12 -27.84
CA PRO A 161 -9.40 13.70 -28.93
C PRO A 161 -10.62 12.84 -29.19
N GLN A 162 -11.81 13.45 -29.19
CA GLN A 162 -13.06 12.77 -29.48
C GLN A 162 -12.96 12.14 -30.88
N GLY A 163 -12.94 10.81 -30.95
CA GLY A 163 -12.79 10.06 -32.21
C GLY A 163 -11.48 9.29 -32.38
N ALA A 164 -10.58 9.26 -31.38
CA ALA A 164 -9.48 8.29 -31.40
C ALA A 164 -10.05 6.87 -31.23
N VAL A 165 -10.15 6.14 -32.34
CA VAL A 165 -10.43 4.70 -32.38
C VAL A 165 -9.40 4.02 -31.46
N PRO A 166 -9.82 3.18 -30.48
CA PRO A 166 -8.88 2.41 -29.69
C PRO A 166 -7.99 1.60 -30.66
N PRO A 167 -6.68 1.45 -30.40
CA PRO A 167 -5.84 0.63 -31.26
C PRO A 167 -6.44 -0.77 -31.36
N ARG A 168 -6.80 -1.17 -32.60
CA ARG A 168 -7.23 -2.54 -32.90
C ARG A 168 -6.11 -3.47 -32.47
N GLY A 169 -6.35 -4.25 -31.43
CA GLY A 169 -5.37 -5.14 -30.85
C GLY A 169 -5.96 -6.05 -29.77
N ALA A 170 -7.13 -6.63 -30.04
CA ALA A 170 -7.61 -7.89 -29.47
C ALA A 170 -8.94 -8.32 -30.15
N THR A 171 -8.97 -8.31 -31.47
CA THR A 171 -9.77 -9.31 -32.22
C THR A 171 -8.70 -10.02 -33.06
N ASP A 172 -8.52 -11.33 -32.89
CA ASP A 172 -9.22 -12.36 -33.68
C ASP A 172 -8.92 -13.74 -33.03
N PRO A 173 -9.71 -14.80 -33.27
CA PRO A 173 -9.87 -15.36 -34.62
C PRO A 173 -11.30 -15.33 -35.13
N ASP A 174 -11.38 -15.05 -36.44
CA ASP A 174 -12.49 -15.35 -37.34
C ASP A 174 -13.17 -16.71 -37.05
N PRO A 175 -14.51 -16.77 -37.12
CA PRO A 175 -15.21 -18.03 -37.32
C PRO A 175 -15.15 -18.40 -38.80
N ASP A 176 -14.30 -19.36 -39.14
CA ASP A 176 -14.61 -20.45 -40.08
C ASP A 176 -15.43 -20.06 -41.34
N GLU A 177 -14.87 -19.28 -42.25
CA GLU A 177 -15.39 -19.17 -43.63
C GLU A 177 -14.75 -20.24 -44.52
N GLY A 178 -15.32 -21.44 -44.46
CA GLY A 178 -15.13 -22.49 -45.47
C GLY A 178 -15.83 -22.13 -46.78
N GLY A 179 -15.08 -21.55 -47.72
CA GLY A 179 -15.49 -21.42 -49.13
C GLY A 179 -15.28 -22.74 -49.93
N PRO A 180 -16.04 -22.95 -51.02
CA PRO A 180 -16.17 -24.25 -51.69
C PRO A 180 -14.94 -24.61 -52.53
N THR A 181 -14.58 -25.89 -52.54
CA THR A 181 -13.59 -26.47 -53.47
C THR A 181 -14.29 -26.82 -54.80
N PRO A 182 -13.73 -26.46 -55.97
CA PRO A 182 -14.23 -26.96 -57.25
C PRO A 182 -13.45 -28.20 -57.69
N ALA A 183 -14.17 -29.30 -57.94
CA ALA A 183 -13.97 -30.28 -59.01
C ALA A 183 -15.15 -31.27 -59.01
#